data_AF-A0AB38Y2D3-F1
#
_entry.id   AF-A0AB38Y2D3-F1
#
_cell.length_a   1.000
_cell.length_b   1.000
_cell.length_c   1.000
_cell.angle_alpha   90.00
_cell.angle_beta   90.00
_cell.angle_gamma   90.00
#
_symmetry.space_group_name_H-M   'P 1'
#
loop_
_entity.id
_entity.type
_entity.pdbx_description
1 polymer ?
#
loop_
_entity_poly.entity_id
_entity_poly.type
_entity_poly.pdbx_seq_one_letter_code
_entity_poly.pdbx_strand_id
1 'polypeptide(L)'
;MATSLITKKKIAKAFKKQLAVKSFDKISVVDIMDQAQIRRQTFYNHFLDKYELLDWIFETELQEQVTHNLNYISGFQLLDELLFYFERNKAFYAQLFDINGQNDFYSYFVDYCQLLMAKIISEYQSQEMSQSDAADYLAFLNHYHARALADMIKGYVSQSEPKPCLTYLKQLILTSIH
;
A
#
# COMPACT_ATOMS: atom_id res chain seq x y z
N MET A 1 -1.39 -2.87 -27.10
CA MET A 1 -1.01 -2.94 -25.67
C MET A 1 -1.50 -1.72 -24.87
N ALA A 2 -1.40 -0.48 -25.38
CA ALA A 2 -1.89 0.73 -24.66
C ALA A 2 -3.42 0.75 -24.36
N THR A 3 -4.25 0.20 -25.24
CA THR A 3 -5.71 0.13 -25.06
C THR A 3 -6.17 -0.75 -23.89
N SER A 4 -5.37 -1.77 -23.53
CA SER A 4 -5.68 -2.67 -22.42
C SER A 4 -5.51 -1.97 -21.07
N LEU A 5 -4.39 -1.25 -20.89
CA LEU A 5 -4.10 -0.54 -19.64
C LEU A 5 -5.09 0.62 -19.38
N ILE A 6 -5.46 1.38 -20.42
CA ILE A 6 -6.46 2.44 -20.31
C ILE A 6 -7.79 1.86 -19.83
N THR A 7 -8.20 0.72 -20.37
CA THR A 7 -9.45 0.05 -19.98
C THR A 7 -9.36 -0.48 -18.55
N LYS A 8 -8.25 -1.13 -18.16
CA LYS A 8 -8.00 -1.56 -16.78
C LYS A 8 -8.09 -0.40 -15.79
N LYS A 9 -7.43 0.74 -16.06
CA LYS A 9 -7.51 1.96 -15.22
C LYS A 9 -8.92 2.52 -15.14
N LYS A 10 -9.70 2.46 -16.22
CA LYS A 10 -11.12 2.90 -16.23
C LYS A 10 -12.00 1.99 -15.36
N ILE A 11 -11.81 0.67 -15.45
CA ILE A 11 -12.49 -0.33 -14.61
C ILE A 11 -12.13 -0.12 -13.14
N ALA A 12 -10.84 0.05 -12.82
CA ALA A 12 -10.39 0.33 -11.45
C ALA A 12 -11.01 1.61 -10.88
N LYS A 13 -11.01 2.71 -11.64
CA LYS A 13 -11.66 3.97 -11.22
C LYS A 13 -13.15 3.77 -10.92
N ALA A 14 -13.85 2.95 -11.70
CA ALA A 14 -15.25 2.63 -11.46
C ALA A 14 -15.43 1.78 -10.20
N PHE A 15 -14.59 0.78 -10.00
CA PHE A 15 -14.57 -0.04 -8.80
C PHE A 15 -14.34 0.78 -7.53
N LYS A 16 -13.35 1.70 -7.52
CA LYS A 16 -13.11 2.59 -6.36
C LYS A 16 -14.31 3.48 -6.02
N LYS A 17 -15.04 3.95 -7.04
CA LYS A 17 -16.29 4.71 -6.83
C LYS A 17 -17.39 3.85 -6.21
N GLN A 18 -17.50 2.58 -6.61
CA GLN A 18 -18.45 1.65 -6.02
C GLN A 18 -18.06 1.31 -4.58
N LEU A 19 -16.77 1.10 -4.31
CA LEU A 19 -16.26 0.86 -2.95
C LEU A 19 -16.59 2.05 -2.04
N ALA A 20 -16.47 3.30 -2.51
CA ALA A 20 -16.84 4.47 -1.72
C ALA A 20 -18.31 4.51 -1.22
N VAL A 21 -19.24 3.73 -1.82
CA VAL A 21 -20.67 3.76 -1.48
C VAL A 21 -21.24 2.42 -0.98
N LYS A 22 -20.51 1.31 -1.11
CA LYS A 22 -20.94 -0.01 -0.63
C LYS A 22 -19.74 -0.89 -0.28
N SER A 23 -19.96 -1.80 0.67
CA SER A 23 -18.93 -2.76 1.08
C SER A 23 -18.49 -3.67 -0.07
N PHE A 24 -17.22 -4.06 -0.04
CA PHE A 24 -16.57 -4.86 -1.06
C PHE A 24 -17.40 -6.11 -1.46
N ASP A 25 -17.94 -6.84 -0.49
CA ASP A 25 -18.73 -8.05 -0.72
C ASP A 25 -19.99 -7.81 -1.55
N LYS A 26 -20.60 -6.63 -1.42
CA LYS A 26 -21.82 -6.25 -2.14
C LYS A 26 -21.55 -5.67 -3.53
N ILE A 27 -20.30 -5.42 -3.89
CA ILE A 27 -19.95 -4.98 -5.25
C ILE A 27 -20.00 -6.19 -6.19
N SER A 28 -20.76 -6.06 -7.28
CA SER A 28 -20.76 -7.01 -8.39
C SER A 28 -19.99 -6.49 -9.60
N VAL A 29 -19.58 -7.39 -10.49
CA VAL A 29 -19.00 -7.01 -11.80
C VAL A 29 -19.97 -6.15 -12.62
N VAL A 30 -21.28 -6.37 -12.47
CA VAL A 30 -22.31 -5.55 -13.13
C VAL A 30 -22.20 -4.10 -12.68
N ASP A 31 -22.18 -3.87 -11.36
CA ASP A 31 -22.08 -2.53 -10.79
C ASP A 31 -20.84 -1.77 -11.26
N ILE A 32 -19.69 -2.46 -11.30
CA ILE A 32 -18.42 -1.87 -11.74
C ILE A 32 -18.52 -1.45 -13.20
N MET A 33 -19.08 -2.32 -14.05
CA MET A 33 -19.13 -2.11 -15.49
C MET A 33 -20.18 -1.08 -15.90
N ASP A 34 -21.31 -1.03 -15.19
CA ASP A 34 -22.30 0.03 -15.31
C ASP A 34 -21.69 1.38 -14.88
N GLN A 35 -20.97 1.42 -13.77
CA GLN A 35 -20.26 2.61 -13.32
C GLN A 35 -19.16 3.05 -14.31
N ALA A 36 -18.50 2.11 -14.98
CA ALA A 36 -17.47 2.36 -15.99
C ALA A 36 -18.04 2.76 -17.35
N GLN A 37 -19.34 2.54 -17.59
CA GLN A 37 -19.97 2.68 -18.90
C GLN A 37 -19.25 1.83 -19.96
N ILE A 38 -18.99 0.57 -19.63
CA ILE A 38 -18.36 -0.42 -20.51
C ILE A 38 -19.20 -1.70 -20.49
N ARG A 39 -19.28 -2.41 -21.61
CA ARG A 39 -20.00 -3.71 -21.67
C ARG A 39 -19.39 -4.70 -20.70
N ARG A 40 -20.24 -5.40 -19.93
CA ARG A 40 -19.81 -6.39 -18.92
C ARG A 40 -18.80 -7.42 -19.45
N GLN A 41 -18.99 -7.92 -20.68
CA GLN A 41 -18.09 -8.91 -21.27
C GLN A 41 -16.64 -8.43 -21.37
N THR A 42 -16.42 -7.12 -21.51
CA THR A 42 -15.07 -6.54 -21.56
C THR A 42 -14.32 -6.68 -20.24
N PHE A 43 -15.02 -6.80 -19.11
CA PHE A 43 -14.38 -7.06 -17.80
C PHE A 43 -13.54 -8.34 -17.86
N TYR A 44 -14.12 -9.41 -18.38
CA TYR A 44 -13.51 -10.74 -18.45
C TYR A 44 -12.37 -10.85 -19.46
N ASN A 45 -12.15 -9.82 -20.27
CA ASN A 45 -10.93 -9.70 -21.09
C ASN A 45 -9.73 -9.19 -20.28
N HIS A 46 -9.96 -8.71 -19.06
CA HIS A 46 -8.96 -8.02 -18.24
C HIS A 46 -8.80 -8.61 -16.84
N PHE A 47 -9.89 -9.12 -16.26
CA PHE A 47 -9.97 -9.67 -14.91
C PHE A 47 -11.01 -10.81 -14.87
N LEU A 48 -10.68 -11.90 -14.19
CA LEU A 48 -11.51 -13.07 -13.94
C LEU A 48 -12.68 -12.71 -13.03
N ASP A 49 -12.42 -11.92 -11.99
CA ASP A 49 -13.41 -11.44 -11.04
C ASP A 49 -12.97 -10.12 -10.36
N LYS A 50 -13.74 -9.68 -9.35
CA LYS A 50 -13.45 -8.47 -8.59
C LYS A 50 -12.23 -8.59 -7.66
N TYR A 51 -11.80 -9.81 -7.33
CA TYR A 51 -10.63 -10.08 -6.51
C TYR A 51 -9.37 -9.87 -7.36
N GLU A 52 -9.30 -10.43 -8.56
CA GLU A 52 -8.16 -10.17 -9.46
C GLU A 52 -8.05 -8.68 -9.82
N LEU A 53 -9.18 -8.01 -10.02
CA LEU A 53 -9.18 -6.54 -10.19
C LEU A 53 -8.57 -5.84 -8.98
N LEU A 54 -8.91 -6.28 -7.77
CA LEU A 54 -8.42 -5.70 -6.53
C LEU A 54 -6.91 -5.88 -6.40
N ASP A 55 -6.40 -7.08 -6.66
CA ASP A 55 -4.96 -7.38 -6.61
C ASP A 55 -4.20 -6.53 -7.64
N TRP A 56 -4.74 -6.40 -8.85
CA TRP A 56 -4.16 -5.54 -9.87
C TRP A 56 -4.14 -4.06 -9.46
N ILE A 57 -5.16 -3.58 -8.73
CA ILE A 57 -5.18 -2.22 -8.17
C ILE A 57 -4.09 -2.06 -7.12
N PHE A 58 -3.90 -3.04 -6.24
CA PHE A 58 -2.84 -3.00 -5.22
C PHE A 58 -1.46 -2.93 -5.87
N GLU A 59 -1.19 -3.85 -6.80
CA GLU A 59 0.05 -3.86 -7.56
C GLU A 59 0.27 -2.54 -8.27
N THR A 60 -0.72 -2.05 -9.02
CA THR A 60 -0.53 -0.86 -9.85
C THR A 60 -0.48 0.43 -9.04
N GLU A 61 -1.36 0.63 -8.05
CA GLU A 61 -1.42 1.90 -7.31
C GLU A 61 -0.26 2.04 -6.32
N LEU A 62 0.07 0.99 -5.55
CA LEU A 62 1.24 1.06 -4.68
C LEU A 62 2.54 1.04 -5.49
N GLN A 63 2.61 0.34 -6.63
CA GLN A 63 3.80 0.44 -7.46
C GLN A 63 3.97 1.82 -8.11
N GLU A 64 2.93 2.35 -8.76
CA GLU A 64 2.99 3.62 -9.48
C GLU A 64 3.15 4.81 -8.55
N GLN A 65 2.49 4.81 -7.38
CA GLN A 65 2.57 5.93 -6.44
C GLN A 65 3.81 5.86 -5.56
N VAL A 66 4.40 4.68 -5.36
CA VAL A 66 5.35 4.49 -4.26
C VAL A 66 6.63 3.75 -4.65
N THR A 67 6.57 2.64 -5.41
CA THR A 67 7.83 1.99 -5.83
C THR A 67 8.58 2.71 -6.95
N HIS A 68 7.91 3.49 -7.81
CA HIS A 68 8.64 4.30 -8.79
C HIS A 68 9.54 5.31 -8.09
N ASN A 69 9.11 5.86 -6.96
CA ASN A 69 9.87 6.83 -6.16
C ASN A 69 10.96 6.20 -5.28
N LEU A 70 10.93 4.88 -5.00
CA LEU A 70 11.95 4.18 -4.20
C LEU A 70 13.38 4.45 -4.69
N ASN A 71 13.57 4.68 -5.99
CA ASN A 71 14.88 4.90 -6.57
C ASN A 71 15.26 6.39 -6.76
N TYR A 72 14.32 7.31 -6.58
CA TYR A 72 14.53 8.74 -6.88
C TYR A 72 14.58 9.65 -5.65
N ILE A 73 13.91 9.26 -4.56
CA ILE A 73 13.87 10.05 -3.32
C ILE A 73 14.40 9.23 -2.14
N SER A 74 14.75 9.90 -1.04
CA SER A 74 15.18 9.22 0.19
C SER A 74 14.04 8.45 0.84
N GLY A 75 14.36 7.44 1.64
CA GLY A 75 13.37 6.62 2.33
C GLY A 75 12.46 7.44 3.26
N PHE A 76 12.98 8.48 3.92
CA PHE A 76 12.14 9.36 4.74
C PHE A 76 11.23 10.27 3.92
N GLN A 77 11.65 10.72 2.73
CA GLN A 77 10.76 11.44 1.82
C GLN A 77 9.63 10.53 1.33
N LEU A 78 9.96 9.28 1.01
CA LEU A 78 8.96 8.30 0.61
C LEU A 78 7.97 7.95 1.73
N LEU A 79 8.45 7.89 2.98
CA LEU A 79 7.59 7.75 4.15
C LEU A 79 6.60 8.93 4.29
N ASP A 80 7.04 10.16 4.06
CA ASP A 80 6.16 11.33 4.10
C ASP A 80 5.10 11.28 2.98
N GLU A 81 5.51 10.96 1.75
CA GLU A 81 4.59 10.78 0.62
C GLU A 81 3.57 9.67 0.88
N LEU A 82 3.99 8.56 1.49
CA LEU A 82 3.10 7.47 1.90
C LEU A 82 2.03 7.96 2.88
N LEU A 83 2.44 8.65 3.95
CA LEU A 83 1.51 9.18 4.96
C LEU A 83 0.53 10.19 4.34
N PHE A 84 1.02 11.05 3.44
CA PHE A 84 0.18 11.99 2.70
C PHE A 84 -0.80 11.29 1.75
N TYR A 85 -0.37 10.22 1.09
CA TYR A 85 -1.21 9.48 0.17
C TYR A 85 -2.35 8.73 0.88
N PHE A 86 -2.08 8.08 2.01
CA PHE A 86 -3.12 7.43 2.82
C PHE A 86 -4.09 8.45 3.45
N GLU A 87 -3.60 9.63 3.86
CA GLU A 87 -4.45 10.74 4.29
C GLU A 87 -5.50 11.11 3.22
N ARG A 88 -5.05 11.31 1.98
CA ARG A 88 -5.93 11.73 0.87
C ARG A 88 -6.92 10.66 0.43
N ASN A 89 -6.62 9.40 0.71
CA ASN A 89 -7.42 8.24 0.27
C ASN A 89 -7.99 7.44 1.46
N LYS A 90 -8.12 8.09 2.63
CA LYS A 90 -8.46 7.46 3.91
C LYS A 90 -9.68 6.54 3.84
N ALA A 91 -10.80 7.04 3.32
CA ALA A 91 -12.06 6.28 3.25
C ALA A 91 -11.95 5.03 2.35
N PHE A 92 -11.16 5.10 1.29
CA PHE A 92 -10.93 3.97 0.39
C PHE A 92 -10.10 2.89 1.09
N TYR A 93 -8.96 3.27 1.68
CA TYR A 93 -8.08 2.31 2.37
C TYR A 93 -8.67 1.75 3.66
N ALA A 94 -9.51 2.50 4.37
CA ALA A 94 -10.27 1.98 5.51
C ALA A 94 -11.14 0.78 5.10
N GLN A 95 -11.81 0.86 3.95
CA GLN A 95 -12.59 -0.26 3.44
C GLN A 95 -11.70 -1.41 2.97
N LEU A 96 -10.54 -1.11 2.36
CA LEU A 96 -9.61 -2.14 1.90
C LEU A 96 -9.01 -2.95 3.05
N PHE A 97 -8.62 -2.31 4.15
CA PHE A 97 -8.08 -3.00 5.33
C PHE A 97 -9.12 -3.83 6.09
N ASP A 98 -10.41 -3.63 5.81
CA ASP A 98 -11.51 -4.41 6.38
C ASP A 98 -11.88 -5.64 5.52
N ILE A 99 -11.33 -5.74 4.30
CA ILE A 99 -11.51 -6.92 3.45
C ILE A 99 -10.71 -8.08 4.06
N ASN A 100 -11.42 -9.04 4.65
CA ASN A 100 -10.83 -10.27 5.19
C ASN A 100 -11.04 -11.41 4.18
N GLY A 101 -9.99 -12.17 3.83
CA GLY A 101 -10.11 -13.33 2.94
C GLY A 101 -8.92 -13.55 2.01
N GLN A 102 -9.19 -14.04 0.79
CA GLN A 102 -8.17 -14.37 -0.22
C GLN A 102 -7.27 -13.18 -0.62
N ASN A 103 -7.78 -11.96 -0.50
CA ASN A 103 -7.09 -10.75 -0.93
C ASN A 103 -6.77 -9.88 0.28
N ASP A 104 -5.84 -10.36 1.10
CA ASP A 104 -5.38 -9.63 2.28
C ASP A 104 -4.49 -8.46 1.86
N PHE A 105 -5.11 -7.29 1.72
CA PHE A 105 -4.40 -6.04 1.47
C PHE A 105 -3.34 -5.76 2.55
N TYR A 106 -3.59 -6.18 3.79
CA TYR A 106 -2.66 -5.93 4.89
C TYR A 106 -1.33 -6.66 4.66
N SER A 107 -1.35 -7.93 4.25
CA SER A 107 -0.12 -8.65 3.90
C SER A 107 0.68 -7.95 2.80
N TYR A 108 0.02 -7.54 1.71
CA TYR A 108 0.68 -6.80 0.63
C TYR A 108 1.30 -5.48 1.14
N PHE A 109 0.56 -4.78 1.99
CA PHE A 109 1.00 -3.51 2.55
C PHE A 109 2.19 -3.66 3.52
N VAL A 110 2.24 -4.76 4.28
CA VAL A 110 3.40 -5.11 5.12
C VAL A 110 4.64 -5.33 4.27
N ASP A 111 4.53 -6.06 3.16
CA ASP A 111 5.65 -6.29 2.24
C ASP A 111 6.17 -4.96 1.65
N TYR A 112 5.26 -4.06 1.29
CA TYR A 112 5.62 -2.72 0.88
C TYR A 112 6.36 -1.94 1.98
N CYS A 113 5.86 -1.99 3.23
CA CYS A 113 6.52 -1.33 4.36
C CYS A 113 7.91 -1.92 4.64
N GLN A 114 8.13 -3.22 4.40
CA GLN A 114 9.46 -3.85 4.50
C GLN A 114 10.43 -3.32 3.45
N LEU A 115 9.99 -3.07 2.21
CA LEU A 115 10.83 -2.46 1.18
C LEU A 115 11.22 -1.02 1.57
N LEU A 116 10.26 -0.24 2.08
CA LEU A 116 10.50 1.12 2.56
C LEU A 116 11.48 1.14 3.75
N MET A 117 11.28 0.27 4.74
CA MET A 117 12.16 0.18 5.91
C MET A 117 13.56 -0.31 5.53
N ALA A 118 13.68 -1.32 4.67
CA ALA A 118 14.98 -1.77 4.16
C ALA A 118 15.74 -0.63 3.48
N LYS A 119 15.06 0.20 2.68
CA LYS A 119 15.65 1.40 2.07
C LYS A 119 16.14 2.38 3.13
N ILE A 120 15.30 2.76 4.10
CA ILE A 120 15.71 3.69 5.17
C ILE A 120 16.91 3.14 5.96
N ILE A 121 16.87 1.87 6.35
CA ILE A 121 17.97 1.22 7.05
C ILE A 121 19.25 1.29 6.21
N SER A 122 19.17 0.96 4.92
CA SER A 122 20.33 0.98 4.03
C SER A 122 20.95 2.37 3.85
N GLU A 123 20.14 3.43 3.91
CA GLU A 123 20.57 4.82 3.74
C GLU A 123 21.22 5.41 5.01
N TYR A 124 20.83 4.92 6.19
CA TYR A 124 21.18 5.55 7.47
C TYR A 124 21.98 4.65 8.44
N GLN A 125 22.16 3.36 8.15
CA GLN A 125 23.02 2.49 8.96
C GLN A 125 24.47 2.97 9.01
N SER A 126 25.08 2.94 10.20
CA SER A 126 26.50 3.27 10.37
C SER A 126 27.40 2.13 9.87
N GLN A 127 28.54 2.47 9.25
CA GLN A 127 29.49 1.49 8.73
C GLN A 127 30.32 0.77 9.82
N GLU A 128 30.17 1.14 11.09
CA GLU A 128 30.99 0.62 12.20
C GLU A 128 30.47 -0.69 12.83
N MET A 129 29.33 -1.20 12.36
CA MET A 129 28.70 -2.41 12.89
C MET A 129 29.35 -3.70 12.35
N SER A 130 29.81 -4.59 13.24
CA SER A 130 30.38 -5.91 12.92
C SER A 130 29.42 -6.77 12.08
N GLN A 131 29.91 -7.33 10.96
CA GLN A 131 29.08 -7.85 9.85
C GLN A 131 28.10 -9.01 10.17
N SER A 132 28.34 -9.81 11.21
CA SER A 132 27.50 -10.99 11.53
C SER A 132 26.29 -10.63 12.38
N ASP A 133 26.50 -10.06 13.56
CA ASP A 133 25.41 -9.71 14.49
C ASP A 133 24.60 -8.49 13.98
N ALA A 134 25.20 -7.66 13.12
CA ALA A 134 24.51 -6.57 12.46
C ALA A 134 23.41 -7.03 11.49
N ALA A 135 23.64 -8.11 10.74
CA ALA A 135 22.68 -8.54 9.71
C ALA A 135 21.36 -9.03 10.34
N ASP A 136 21.45 -9.87 11.38
CA ASP A 136 20.28 -10.37 12.09
C ASP A 136 19.53 -9.25 12.82
N TYR A 137 20.26 -8.30 13.43
CA TYR A 137 19.66 -7.14 14.08
C TYR A 137 18.92 -6.24 13.08
N LEU A 138 19.52 -5.93 11.94
CA LEU A 138 18.90 -5.10 10.91
C LEU A 138 17.69 -5.79 10.27
N ALA A 139 17.74 -7.12 10.09
CA ALA A 139 16.59 -7.89 9.64
C ALA A 139 15.44 -7.83 10.66
N PHE A 140 15.74 -7.95 11.95
CA PHE A 140 14.78 -7.77 13.03
C PHE A 140 14.17 -6.37 13.04
N LEU A 141 15.00 -5.31 12.95
CA LEU A 141 14.52 -3.93 12.89
C LEU A 141 13.63 -3.67 11.68
N ASN A 142 14.01 -4.17 10.50
CA ASN A 142 13.20 -4.06 9.29
C ASN A 142 11.82 -4.68 9.52
N HIS A 143 11.79 -5.92 10.02
CA HIS A 143 10.54 -6.62 10.32
C HIS A 143 9.68 -5.88 11.35
N TYR A 144 10.29 -5.41 12.44
CA TYR A 144 9.62 -4.72 13.53
C TYR A 144 9.02 -3.39 13.07
N HIS A 145 9.84 -2.50 12.48
CA HIS A 145 9.38 -1.17 12.05
C HIS A 145 8.39 -1.25 10.90
N ALA A 146 8.55 -2.20 9.96
CA ALA A 146 7.63 -2.36 8.85
C ALA A 146 6.22 -2.76 9.34
N ARG A 147 6.14 -3.71 10.27
CA ARG A 147 4.87 -4.12 10.88
C ARG A 147 4.26 -3.01 11.72
N ALA A 148 5.06 -2.32 12.55
CA ALA A 148 4.58 -1.20 13.34
C ALA A 148 4.03 -0.07 12.46
N LEU A 149 4.74 0.30 11.39
CA LEU A 149 4.28 1.31 10.45
C LEU A 149 2.99 0.88 9.73
N ALA A 150 2.92 -0.37 9.28
CA ALA A 150 1.74 -0.89 8.58
C ALA A 150 0.50 -0.84 9.49
N ASP A 151 0.65 -1.27 10.74
CA ASP A 151 -0.43 -1.30 11.72
C ASP A 151 -0.87 0.12 12.13
N MET A 152 0.07 1.03 12.39
CA MET A 152 -0.23 2.43 12.70
C MET A 152 -0.99 3.13 11.55
N ILE A 153 -0.61 2.87 10.29
CA ILE A 153 -1.32 3.43 9.13
C ILE A 153 -2.71 2.79 9.02
N LYS A 154 -2.84 1.48 9.20
CA LYS A 154 -4.13 0.78 9.21
C LYS A 154 -5.05 1.36 10.29
N GLY A 155 -4.57 1.50 11.52
CA GLY A 155 -5.31 2.07 12.64
C GLY A 155 -5.73 3.52 12.37
N TYR A 156 -4.82 4.31 11.80
CA TYR A 156 -5.12 5.68 11.43
C TYR A 156 -6.24 5.79 10.39
N VAL A 157 -6.15 5.02 9.30
CA VAL A 157 -7.17 5.09 8.24
C VAL A 157 -8.52 4.54 8.69
N SER A 158 -8.50 3.51 9.53
CA SER A 158 -9.68 2.91 10.15
C SER A 158 -10.30 3.78 11.26
N GLN A 159 -9.69 4.93 11.56
CA GLN A 159 -10.13 5.88 12.60
C GLN A 159 -10.09 5.31 14.03
N SER A 160 -9.33 4.23 14.26
CA SER A 160 -9.09 3.69 15.59
C SER A 160 -7.89 4.34 16.29
N GLU A 161 -7.00 4.98 15.54
CA GLU A 161 -5.75 5.55 16.03
C GLU A 161 -5.49 6.97 15.48
N PRO A 162 -4.68 7.79 16.18
CA PRO A 162 -4.24 9.09 15.67
C PRO A 162 -3.30 8.93 14.48
N LYS A 163 -3.13 10.02 13.72
CA LYS A 163 -2.17 10.06 12.61
C LYS A 163 -0.75 9.78 13.11
N PRO A 164 0.02 8.90 12.45
CA PRO A 164 1.42 8.67 12.80
C PRO A 164 2.23 9.96 12.61
N CYS A 165 3.00 10.33 13.64
CA CYS A 165 3.83 11.52 13.58
C CYS A 165 5.17 11.21 12.89
N LEU A 166 5.40 11.82 11.72
CA LEU A 166 6.63 11.62 10.94
C LEU A 166 7.90 11.93 11.75
N THR A 167 7.87 12.98 12.58
CA THR A 167 9.01 13.35 13.44
C THR A 167 9.35 12.24 14.43
N TYR A 168 8.34 11.67 15.10
CA TYR A 168 8.56 10.59 16.06
C TYR A 168 8.99 9.29 15.39
N LEU A 169 8.40 8.94 14.25
CA LEU A 169 8.81 7.79 13.44
C LEU A 169 10.29 7.94 13.03
N LYS A 170 10.67 9.09 12.49
CA LYS A 170 12.05 9.36 12.08
C LYS A 170 13.04 9.26 13.24
N GLN A 171 12.71 9.86 14.38
CA GLN A 171 13.56 9.79 15.57
C GLN A 171 13.72 8.34 16.05
N LEU A 172 12.61 7.59 16.17
CA LEU A 172 12.63 6.20 16.64
C LEU A 172 13.44 5.29 15.72
N ILE A 173 13.22 5.41 14.40
CA ILE A 173 13.94 4.62 13.39
C ILE A 173 15.44 4.92 13.46
N LEU A 174 15.84 6.20 13.42
CA LEU A 174 17.25 6.59 13.49
C LEU A 174 17.92 6.13 14.80
N THR A 175 17.23 6.26 15.93
CA THR A 175 17.76 5.83 17.25
C THR A 175 17.91 4.32 17.34
N SER A 176 17.13 3.54 16.58
CA SER A 176 17.26 2.09 16.56
C SER A 176 18.35 1.58 15.61
N ILE A 177 18.75 2.38 14.63
CA ILE A 177 19.74 1.99 13.61
C ILE A 177 21.18 2.30 14.06
N HIS A 178 21.35 3.22 15.02
CA HIS A 178 22.63 3.64 15.61
C HIS A 178 22.75 3.12 17.05
#